data_AF-A0A524QWJ7-F1
#
_entry.id   AF-A0A524QWJ7-F1
#
_cell.length_a   1.000
_cell.length_b   1.000
_cell.length_c   1.000
_cell.angle_alpha   90.00
_cell.angle_beta   90.00
_cell.angle_gamma   90.00
#
_symmetry.space_group_name_H-M   'P 1'
#
loop_
_entity.id
_entity.type
_entity.pdbx_description
1 polymer ?
#
loop_
_entity_poly.entity_id
_entity_poly.type
_entity_poly.pdbx_seq_one_letter_code
_entity_poly.pdbx_strand_id
1 'polypeptide(L)'
;MRRIVLHLDMNSYFASVEQQLNPSLRGRPVGVCSTMGSRGCIIASSREAKAIGIKTGCRISDARMLCPEVVLLQADPPKYRATTRKVFDVLKQYSDDVEPYSIDEAFVNLTGYAPSFERAAAIAVEMKTRVFCEVGDWLSNSVGIGSTRWLAKFASDICDKGKLLMLQGDNLHEYLKSRPLTEAWGIAEPTARKLNSVGIYTLDQLAVYSPHKLMRMFGVRGYALWANLNGIETTAKRVSDNILPLPKSIGHSHMLLKRCRDTVFHRAVLMRLVERTGRRLRATKLTARGVFASVGFENQESWGGNRQLGHDIQGSKEIFDEVWQIIGAELCKDTPTSFAVGVFQLAPETPQQLLWPTKTRPGLHSALDTINNRYGDETIIWGTLSGLDGAHAPDRIGFRKTLPIESEVK
;
A
#
# COMPACT_ATOMS: atom_id res chain seq x y z
N MET A 1 -30.41 -12.20 -4.71
CA MET A 1 -30.07 -11.46 -3.48
C MET A 1 -29.38 -10.16 -3.86
N ARG A 2 -29.68 -9.06 -3.16
CA ARG A 2 -29.05 -7.74 -3.41
C ARG A 2 -27.62 -7.76 -2.85
N ARG A 3 -26.65 -7.25 -3.61
CA ARG A 3 -25.25 -7.15 -3.17
C ARG A 3 -25.12 -6.08 -2.08
N ILE A 4 -24.41 -6.39 -0.99
CA ILE A 4 -24.11 -5.45 0.10
C ILE A 4 -22.62 -5.58 0.42
N VAL A 5 -21.89 -4.49 0.23
CA VAL A 5 -20.47 -4.39 0.53
C VAL A 5 -20.26 -3.34 1.62
N LEU A 6 -19.46 -3.70 2.61
CA LEU A 6 -18.95 -2.83 3.65
C LEU A 6 -17.48 -2.51 3.35
N HIS A 7 -17.06 -1.28 3.56
CA HIS A 7 -15.67 -0.87 3.59
C HIS A 7 -15.36 -0.28 4.96
N LEU A 8 -14.32 -0.78 5.61
CA LEU A 8 -13.82 -0.26 6.88
C LEU A 8 -12.45 0.36 6.65
N ASP A 9 -12.25 1.59 7.15
CA ASP A 9 -10.99 2.34 7.07
C ASP A 9 -10.61 2.85 8.48
N MET A 10 -9.40 2.54 8.95
CA MET A 10 -8.89 2.99 10.24
C MET A 10 -8.36 4.44 10.16
N ASN A 11 -8.96 5.36 10.93
CA ASN A 11 -8.59 6.77 10.85
C ASN A 11 -7.25 7.04 11.52
N SER A 12 -6.36 7.77 10.84
CA SER A 12 -5.05 8.17 11.35
C SER A 12 -4.21 6.97 11.84
N TYR A 13 -4.31 5.85 11.12
CA TYR A 13 -3.98 4.52 11.61
C TYR A 13 -2.67 4.41 12.40
N PHE A 14 -1.50 4.67 11.79
CA PHE A 14 -0.22 4.47 12.50
C PHE A 14 -0.11 5.33 13.76
N ALA A 15 -0.54 6.59 13.72
CA ALA A 15 -0.52 7.46 14.89
C ALA A 15 -1.48 6.96 15.98
N SER A 16 -2.67 6.48 15.60
CA SER A 16 -3.61 5.88 16.53
C SER A 16 -3.11 4.57 17.12
N VAL A 17 -2.33 3.75 16.40
CA VAL A 17 -1.67 2.56 16.96
C VAL A 17 -0.62 2.96 18.00
N GLU A 18 0.23 3.96 17.72
CA GLU A 18 1.21 4.44 18.70
C GLU A 18 0.54 4.98 19.97
N GLN A 19 -0.56 5.75 19.82
CA GLN A 19 -1.34 6.26 20.95
C GLN A 19 -2.14 5.17 21.69
N GLN A 20 -2.54 4.09 20.99
CA GLN A 20 -3.15 2.93 21.61
C GLN A 20 -2.15 2.20 22.51
N LEU A 21 -0.93 1.99 22.02
CA LEU A 21 0.13 1.25 22.72
C LEU A 21 0.84 2.07 23.79
N ASN A 22 0.85 3.40 23.65
CA ASN A 22 1.39 4.32 24.65
C ASN A 22 0.35 5.39 25.03
N PRO A 23 -0.42 5.17 26.12
CA PRO A 23 -1.44 6.10 26.56
C PRO A 23 -0.96 7.53 26.84
N SER A 24 0.33 7.73 27.16
CA SER A 24 0.91 9.07 27.39
C SER A 24 0.92 9.97 26.14
N LEU A 25 0.68 9.38 24.96
CA LEU A 25 0.59 10.08 23.67
C LEU A 25 -0.83 10.51 23.31
N ARG A 26 -1.86 10.04 24.03
CA ARG A 26 -3.26 10.36 23.76
C ARG A 26 -3.50 11.85 24.02
N GLY A 27 -4.21 12.52 23.11
CA GLY A 27 -4.45 13.97 23.19
C GLY A 27 -3.25 14.85 22.79
N ARG A 28 -2.10 14.25 22.42
CA ARG A 28 -0.93 14.99 21.94
C ARG A 28 -0.86 14.98 20.41
N PRO A 29 -0.29 16.03 19.78
CA PRO A 29 0.01 16.01 18.36
C PRO A 29 1.13 15.00 18.08
N VAL A 30 0.79 13.89 17.42
CA VAL A 30 1.73 12.82 17.06
C VAL A 30 1.88 12.73 15.53
N GLY A 31 3.12 12.65 15.06
CA GLY A 31 3.48 12.37 13.67
C GLY A 31 4.35 11.13 13.56
N VAL A 32 3.87 10.12 12.85
CA VAL A 32 4.68 8.93 12.50
C VAL A 32 5.43 9.23 11.21
N CYS A 33 6.75 9.05 11.22
CA CYS A 33 7.65 9.35 10.13
C CYS A 33 8.20 8.05 9.53
N SER A 34 8.36 8.02 8.20
CA SER A 34 9.07 6.89 7.58
C SER A 34 10.51 6.87 8.09
N THR A 35 11.20 8.00 8.04
CA THR A 35 12.59 8.14 8.46
C THR A 35 12.71 9.39 9.33
N MET A 36 13.51 9.32 10.38
CA MET A 36 13.86 10.47 11.21
C MET A 36 14.92 11.34 10.52
N GLY A 37 14.93 12.65 10.84
CA GLY A 37 15.92 13.61 10.34
C GLY A 37 15.35 14.69 9.43
N SER A 38 16.23 15.57 8.91
CA SER A 38 15.83 16.77 8.16
C SER A 38 15.09 16.49 6.85
N ARG A 39 15.27 15.28 6.28
CA ARG A 39 14.63 14.85 5.03
C ARG A 39 13.44 13.90 5.25
N GLY A 40 13.11 13.63 6.51
CA GLY A 40 11.95 12.80 6.85
C GLY A 40 10.63 13.52 6.59
N CYS A 41 9.61 12.74 6.26
CA CYS A 41 8.24 13.21 6.17
C CYS A 41 7.32 12.37 7.06
N ILE A 42 6.26 13.01 7.53
CA ILE A 42 5.20 12.37 8.29
C ILE A 42 4.36 11.53 7.33
N ILE A 43 4.25 10.24 7.62
CA ILE A 43 3.45 9.27 6.86
C ILE A 43 2.07 9.06 7.47
N ALA A 44 1.89 9.37 8.74
CA ALA A 44 0.59 9.42 9.38
C ALA A 44 0.59 10.46 10.51
N SER A 45 -0.40 11.34 10.50
CA SER A 45 -0.62 12.33 11.55
C SER A 45 -1.80 11.92 12.44
N SER A 46 -1.68 12.13 13.75
CA SER A 46 -2.78 11.98 14.69
C SER A 46 -3.90 13.00 14.41
N ARG A 47 -5.06 12.83 15.05
CA ARG A 47 -6.18 13.77 14.88
C ARG A 47 -5.82 15.15 15.42
N GLU A 48 -5.11 15.18 16.55
CA GLU A 48 -4.60 16.37 17.20
C GLU A 48 -3.58 17.09 16.31
N ALA A 49 -2.67 16.34 15.67
CA ALA A 49 -1.71 16.90 14.72
C ALA A 49 -2.40 17.45 13.45
N LYS A 50 -3.42 16.77 12.93
CA LYS A 50 -4.20 17.27 11.78
C LYS A 50 -4.94 18.56 12.09
N ALA A 51 -5.50 18.69 13.29
CA ALA A 51 -6.23 19.88 13.72
C ALA A 51 -5.37 21.15 13.70
N ILE A 52 -4.06 21.01 13.92
CA ILE A 52 -3.07 22.11 13.87
C ILE A 52 -2.36 22.24 12.50
N GLY A 53 -2.85 21.55 11.47
CA GLY A 53 -2.35 21.67 10.10
C GLY A 53 -1.21 20.71 9.73
N ILE A 54 -0.76 19.82 10.62
CA ILE A 54 0.25 18.81 10.32
C ILE A 54 -0.40 17.63 9.58
N LYS A 55 -0.27 17.62 8.26
CA LYS A 55 -0.87 16.60 7.38
C LYS A 55 0.12 15.49 7.00
N THR A 56 -0.40 14.36 6.53
CA THR A 56 0.43 13.34 5.87
C THR A 56 1.18 13.96 4.68
N GLY A 57 2.46 13.64 4.53
CA GLY A 57 3.37 14.23 3.55
C GLY A 57 4.12 15.47 4.07
N CYS A 58 3.72 16.05 5.21
CA CYS A 58 4.42 17.18 5.81
C CYS A 58 5.87 16.82 6.16
N ARG A 59 6.83 17.72 5.89
CA ARG A 59 8.23 17.52 6.28
C ARG A 59 8.37 17.65 7.79
N ILE A 60 9.33 16.95 8.37
CA ILE A 60 9.63 17.04 9.80
C ILE A 60 9.97 18.48 10.22
N SER A 61 10.69 19.23 9.38
CA SER A 61 11.00 20.65 9.61
C SER A 61 9.74 21.50 9.73
N ASP A 62 8.80 21.30 8.81
CA ASP A 62 7.61 22.12 8.69
C ASP A 62 6.64 21.79 9.83
N ALA A 63 6.54 20.51 10.20
CA ALA A 63 5.77 20.06 11.36
C ALA A 63 6.28 20.68 12.66
N ARG A 64 7.60 20.75 12.87
CA ARG A 64 8.20 21.40 14.06
C ARG A 64 8.01 22.91 14.07
N MET A 65 7.97 23.54 12.89
CA MET A 65 7.66 24.96 12.77
C MET A 65 6.20 25.26 13.15
N LEU A 66 5.27 24.39 12.73
CA LEU A 66 3.85 24.50 13.08
C LEU A 66 3.60 24.20 14.56
N CYS A 67 4.32 23.21 15.13
CA CYS A 67 4.18 22.81 16.52
C CYS A 67 5.51 22.30 17.07
N PRO A 68 6.25 23.11 17.84
CA PRO A 68 7.52 22.70 18.44
C PRO A 68 7.40 21.46 19.36
N GLU A 69 6.24 21.29 19.99
CA GLU A 69 5.89 20.21 20.92
C GLU A 69 5.42 18.91 20.22
N VAL A 70 5.40 18.86 18.88
CA VAL A 70 4.95 17.68 18.13
C VAL A 70 5.80 16.45 18.46
N VAL A 71 5.13 15.36 18.83
CA VAL A 71 5.81 14.09 19.08
C VAL A 71 6.03 13.38 17.76
N LEU A 72 7.29 13.21 17.38
CA LEU A 72 7.67 12.51 16.14
C LEU A 72 8.20 11.12 16.46
N LEU A 73 7.57 10.11 15.89
CA LEU A 73 7.93 8.71 16.06
C LEU A 73 8.38 8.13 14.74
N GLN A 74 9.36 7.23 14.77
CA GLN A 74 9.69 6.43 13.59
C GLN A 74 8.70 5.29 13.43
N ALA A 75 8.28 5.02 12.19
CA ALA A 75 7.38 3.93 11.87
C ALA A 75 7.94 2.55 12.30
N ASP A 76 7.09 1.75 12.93
CA ASP A 76 7.36 0.38 13.38
C ASP A 76 6.42 -0.63 12.70
N PRO A 77 6.78 -1.14 11.50
CA PRO A 77 5.92 -2.01 10.71
C PRO A 77 5.39 -3.25 11.43
N PRO A 78 6.19 -4.01 12.22
CA PRO A 78 5.69 -5.14 13.01
C PRO A 78 4.49 -4.80 13.91
N LYS A 79 4.55 -3.67 14.65
CA LYS A 79 3.43 -3.23 15.52
C LYS A 79 2.16 -3.03 14.72
N TYR A 80 2.25 -2.32 13.60
CA TYR A 80 1.09 -2.01 12.78
C TYR A 80 0.51 -3.29 12.15
N ARG A 81 1.35 -4.16 11.57
CA ARG A 81 0.88 -5.46 11.04
C ARG A 81 0.18 -6.30 12.10
N ALA A 82 0.72 -6.36 13.32
CA ALA A 82 0.11 -7.10 14.42
C ALA A 82 -1.28 -6.54 14.80
N THR A 83 -1.43 -5.22 14.86
CA THR A 83 -2.74 -4.59 15.11
C THR A 83 -3.73 -4.82 13.98
N THR A 84 -3.30 -4.71 12.71
CA THR A 84 -4.15 -5.02 11.54
C THR A 84 -4.70 -6.43 11.60
N ARG A 85 -3.88 -7.43 11.93
CA ARG A 85 -4.33 -8.83 12.05
C ARG A 85 -5.51 -8.94 13.01
N LYS A 86 -5.38 -8.36 14.22
CA LYS A 86 -6.47 -8.35 15.21
C LYS A 86 -7.76 -7.72 14.68
N VAL A 87 -7.65 -6.59 13.96
CA VAL A 87 -8.83 -5.94 13.34
C VAL A 87 -9.46 -6.86 12.30
N PHE A 88 -8.66 -7.46 11.41
CA PHE A 88 -9.19 -8.32 10.34
C PHE A 88 -9.72 -9.65 10.88
N ASP A 89 -9.18 -10.18 11.98
CA ASP A 89 -9.71 -11.36 12.65
C ASP A 89 -11.13 -11.12 13.20
N VAL A 90 -11.44 -9.89 13.65
CA VAL A 90 -12.83 -9.51 13.98
C VAL A 90 -13.70 -9.51 12.73
N LEU A 91 -13.23 -8.93 11.62
CA LEU A 91 -14.01 -8.85 10.38
C LEU A 91 -14.32 -10.22 9.78
N LYS A 92 -13.34 -11.13 9.79
CA LYS A 92 -13.45 -12.51 9.29
C LYS A 92 -14.50 -13.36 10.05
N GLN A 93 -14.97 -12.91 11.22
CA GLN A 93 -16.04 -13.60 11.95
C GLN A 93 -17.45 -13.29 11.41
N TYR A 94 -17.60 -12.27 10.57
CA TYR A 94 -18.90 -11.85 10.03
C TYR A 94 -19.13 -12.27 8.58
N SER A 95 -18.07 -12.60 7.86
CA SER A 95 -18.13 -13.01 6.46
C SER A 95 -16.89 -13.84 6.13
N ASP A 96 -17.08 -14.88 5.32
CA ASP A 96 -15.97 -15.61 4.68
C ASP A 96 -15.35 -14.83 3.51
N ASP A 97 -15.98 -13.73 3.11
CA ASP A 97 -15.62 -12.88 1.98
C ASP A 97 -15.11 -11.50 2.47
N VAL A 98 -13.89 -11.50 3.01
CA VAL A 98 -13.14 -10.32 3.47
C VAL A 98 -11.89 -10.12 2.60
N GLU A 99 -11.73 -8.93 2.03
CA GLU A 99 -10.55 -8.54 1.25
C GLU A 99 -9.78 -7.42 1.95
N PRO A 100 -8.59 -7.72 2.51
CA PRO A 100 -7.58 -6.72 2.81
C PRO A 100 -7.26 -5.87 1.58
N TYR A 101 -7.52 -4.57 1.64
CA TYR A 101 -7.20 -3.67 0.53
C TYR A 101 -5.89 -2.91 0.80
N SER A 102 -5.66 -2.53 2.05
CA SER A 102 -4.44 -1.94 2.58
C SER A 102 -4.23 -2.38 4.03
N ILE A 103 -3.17 -1.91 4.70
CA ILE A 103 -2.91 -2.27 6.11
C ILE A 103 -3.99 -1.75 7.07
N ASP A 104 -4.68 -0.68 6.70
CA ASP A 104 -5.67 0.03 7.51
C ASP A 104 -7.10 -0.09 6.96
N GLU A 105 -7.32 -0.77 5.84
CA GLU A 105 -8.63 -0.85 5.21
C GLU A 105 -8.93 -2.21 4.58
N ALA A 106 -10.20 -2.60 4.66
CA ALA A 106 -10.70 -3.86 4.11
C ALA A 106 -12.13 -3.72 3.59
N PHE A 107 -12.45 -4.53 2.59
CA PHE A 107 -13.81 -4.75 2.14
C PHE A 107 -14.37 -6.02 2.78
N VAL A 108 -15.64 -5.99 3.17
CA VAL A 108 -16.38 -7.13 3.69
C VAL A 108 -17.65 -7.28 2.87
N ASN A 109 -17.84 -8.43 2.24
CA ASN A 109 -19.08 -8.73 1.53
C ASN A 109 -20.10 -9.31 2.51
N LEU A 110 -21.22 -8.60 2.69
CA LEU A 110 -22.32 -9.04 3.56
C LEU A 110 -23.51 -9.59 2.76
N THR A 111 -23.33 -9.82 1.45
CA THR A 111 -24.36 -10.45 0.61
C THR A 111 -24.70 -11.84 1.14
N GLY A 112 -25.97 -12.06 1.49
CA GLY A 112 -26.43 -13.32 2.10
C GLY A 112 -26.27 -13.39 3.62
N TYR A 113 -25.38 -12.59 4.22
CA TYR A 113 -25.22 -12.43 5.67
C TYR A 113 -26.16 -11.36 6.25
N ALA A 114 -26.50 -10.35 5.45
CA ALA A 114 -27.46 -9.32 5.82
C ALA A 114 -28.66 -9.33 4.84
N PRO A 115 -29.90 -9.49 5.34
CA PRO A 115 -31.11 -9.46 4.51
C PRO A 115 -31.45 -8.06 4.00
N SER A 116 -30.97 -7.01 4.66
CA SER A 116 -31.19 -5.61 4.29
C SER A 116 -29.97 -4.74 4.61
N PHE A 117 -29.97 -3.53 4.06
CA PHE A 117 -28.94 -2.53 4.31
C PHE A 117 -28.95 -2.02 5.76
N GLU A 118 -30.12 -1.94 6.38
CA GLU A 118 -30.30 -1.57 7.79
C GLU A 118 -29.69 -2.64 8.69
N ARG A 119 -29.88 -3.92 8.36
CA ARG A 119 -29.21 -5.02 9.08
C ARG A 119 -27.70 -4.98 8.85
N ALA A 120 -27.23 -4.65 7.66
CA ALA A 120 -25.81 -4.47 7.40
C ALA A 120 -25.21 -3.30 8.21
N ALA A 121 -25.95 -2.20 8.38
CA ALA A 121 -25.56 -1.10 9.25
C ALA A 121 -25.49 -1.53 10.73
N ALA A 122 -26.42 -2.36 11.20
CA ALA A 122 -26.35 -2.92 12.55
C ALA A 122 -25.11 -3.82 12.74
N ILE A 123 -24.81 -4.71 11.78
CA ILE A 123 -23.60 -5.54 11.78
C ILE A 123 -22.35 -4.66 11.79
N ALA A 124 -22.33 -3.59 11.00
CA ALA A 124 -21.22 -2.66 10.98
C ALA A 124 -21.01 -1.96 12.33
N VAL A 125 -22.08 -1.50 12.99
CA VAL A 125 -21.98 -0.92 14.36
C VAL A 125 -21.43 -1.94 15.36
N GLU A 126 -21.85 -3.19 15.25
CA GLU A 126 -21.33 -4.30 16.06
C GLU A 126 -19.83 -4.52 15.81
N MET A 127 -19.40 -4.61 14.55
CA MET A 127 -17.98 -4.71 14.17
C MET A 127 -17.16 -3.55 14.74
N LYS A 128 -17.66 -2.31 14.63
CA LYS A 128 -16.99 -1.12 15.19
C LYS A 128 -16.80 -1.25 16.70
N THR A 129 -17.84 -1.71 17.38
CA THR A 129 -17.85 -1.92 18.83
C THR A 129 -16.86 -2.99 19.25
N ARG A 130 -16.81 -4.10 18.51
CA ARG A 130 -15.84 -5.18 18.77
C ARG A 130 -14.40 -4.74 18.52
N VAL A 131 -14.13 -4.01 17.43
CA VAL A 131 -12.79 -3.46 17.20
C VAL A 131 -12.38 -2.53 18.35
N PHE A 132 -13.31 -1.70 18.84
CA PHE A 132 -13.09 -0.83 20.00
C PHE A 132 -12.78 -1.63 21.27
N CYS A 133 -13.57 -2.67 21.59
CA CYS A 133 -13.43 -3.44 22.82
C CYS A 133 -12.25 -4.43 22.80
N GLU A 134 -12.03 -5.12 21.68
CA GLU A 134 -11.09 -6.24 21.56
C GLU A 134 -9.70 -5.80 21.10
N VAL A 135 -9.62 -4.75 20.29
CA VAL A 135 -8.34 -4.30 19.70
C VAL A 135 -7.82 -3.03 20.36
N GLY A 136 -8.71 -2.06 20.60
CA GLY A 136 -8.33 -0.84 21.30
C GLY A 136 -9.32 0.32 21.15
N ASP A 137 -9.53 1.02 22.25
CA ASP A 137 -10.42 2.17 22.40
C ASP A 137 -9.96 3.44 21.65
N TRP A 138 -8.67 3.55 21.35
CA TRP A 138 -8.09 4.67 20.60
C TRP A 138 -8.08 4.45 19.09
N LEU A 139 -8.45 3.25 18.64
CA LEU A 139 -8.47 2.85 17.24
C LEU A 139 -9.84 3.13 16.61
N SER A 140 -10.09 4.38 16.21
CA SER A 140 -11.32 4.69 15.48
C SER A 140 -11.26 4.22 14.03
N ASN A 141 -12.39 3.80 13.51
CA ASN A 141 -12.56 3.52 12.09
C ASN A 141 -13.78 4.27 11.52
N SER A 142 -13.79 4.46 10.22
CA SER A 142 -14.91 4.98 9.45
C SER A 142 -15.43 3.84 8.57
N VAL A 143 -16.76 3.72 8.47
CA VAL A 143 -17.38 2.60 7.77
C VAL A 143 -18.31 3.10 6.68
N GLY A 144 -18.16 2.55 5.49
CA GLY A 144 -19.03 2.83 4.36
C GLY A 144 -19.77 1.58 3.92
N ILE A 145 -21.05 1.72 3.58
CA ILE A 145 -21.88 0.61 3.08
C ILE A 145 -22.45 1.00 1.73
N GLY A 146 -22.36 0.11 0.74
CA GLY A 146 -22.89 0.34 -0.60
C GLY A 146 -23.23 -0.95 -1.35
N SER A 147 -23.89 -0.82 -2.50
CA SER A 147 -24.18 -1.96 -3.39
C SER A 147 -22.97 -2.42 -4.21
N THR A 148 -21.94 -1.58 -4.31
CA THR A 148 -20.69 -1.85 -5.02
C THR A 148 -19.51 -1.57 -4.09
N ARG A 149 -18.34 -2.13 -4.42
CA ARG A 149 -17.09 -1.80 -3.69
C ARG A 149 -16.80 -0.30 -3.74
N TRP A 150 -17.05 0.31 -4.91
CA TRP A 150 -16.78 1.72 -5.10
C TRP A 150 -17.64 2.59 -4.18
N LEU A 151 -18.95 2.31 -4.11
CA LEU A 151 -19.85 3.04 -3.23
C LEU A 151 -19.50 2.85 -1.75
N ALA A 152 -19.15 1.62 -1.35
CA ALA A 152 -18.75 1.34 0.03
C ALA A 152 -17.50 2.14 0.41
N LYS A 153 -16.47 2.17 -0.43
CA LYS A 153 -15.27 2.96 -0.16
C LYS A 153 -15.53 4.47 -0.23
N PHE A 154 -16.25 4.94 -1.23
CA PHE A 154 -16.62 6.34 -1.33
C PHE A 154 -17.40 6.81 -0.11
N ALA A 155 -18.32 5.98 0.40
CA ALA A 155 -19.08 6.26 1.63
C ALA A 155 -18.18 6.41 2.85
N SER A 156 -17.19 5.53 3.06
CA SER A 156 -16.27 5.67 4.21
C SER A 156 -15.33 6.86 4.08
N ASP A 157 -14.95 7.22 2.84
CA ASP A 157 -14.02 8.32 2.58
C ASP A 157 -14.68 9.67 2.91
N ILE A 158 -15.95 9.86 2.49
CA ILE A 158 -16.71 11.12 2.67
C ILE A 158 -17.46 11.23 4.00
N CYS A 159 -17.61 10.13 4.76
CA CYS A 159 -18.30 10.22 6.04
C CYS A 159 -17.46 10.96 7.08
N ASP A 160 -18.16 11.50 8.07
CA ASP A 160 -17.51 12.04 9.26
C ASP A 160 -16.63 10.96 9.92
N LYS A 161 -15.45 11.37 10.38
CA LYS A 161 -14.47 10.42 10.91
C LYS A 161 -15.00 9.73 12.16
N GLY A 162 -14.88 8.41 12.17
CA GLY A 162 -15.40 7.58 13.26
C GLY A 162 -16.84 7.12 13.05
N LYS A 163 -17.54 7.66 12.05
CA LYS A 163 -18.96 7.36 11.80
C LYS A 163 -19.13 6.22 10.79
N LEU A 164 -20.40 6.01 10.44
CA LEU A 164 -20.84 5.09 9.41
C LEU A 164 -21.69 5.88 8.42
N LEU A 165 -21.50 5.64 7.13
CA LEU A 165 -22.36 6.16 6.06
C LEU A 165 -22.80 5.03 5.14
N MET A 166 -24.05 5.09 4.73
CA MET A 166 -24.65 4.14 3.81
C MET A 166 -25.12 4.87 2.57
N LEU A 167 -24.60 4.46 1.42
CA LEU A 167 -25.00 4.99 0.12
C LEU A 167 -25.84 3.96 -0.63
N GLN A 168 -27.04 4.38 -1.02
CA GLN A 168 -28.01 3.63 -1.80
C GLN A 168 -28.53 4.50 -2.95
N GLY A 169 -29.22 3.89 -3.93
CA GLY A 169 -29.73 4.61 -5.10
C GLY A 169 -30.51 5.88 -4.74
N ASP A 170 -31.28 5.85 -3.66
CA ASP A 170 -32.18 6.93 -3.27
C ASP A 170 -31.45 8.17 -2.71
N ASN A 171 -30.32 7.99 -2.01
CA ASN A 171 -29.55 9.10 -1.42
C ASN A 171 -28.26 9.42 -2.18
N LEU A 172 -27.83 8.56 -3.12
CA LEU A 172 -26.55 8.68 -3.80
C LEU A 172 -26.40 10.03 -4.51
N HIS A 173 -27.43 10.48 -5.22
CA HIS A 173 -27.37 11.73 -5.97
C HIS A 173 -27.07 12.95 -5.07
N GLU A 174 -27.66 13.00 -3.88
CA GLU A 174 -27.40 14.08 -2.91
C GLU A 174 -25.94 14.09 -2.45
N TYR A 175 -25.36 12.92 -2.21
CA TYR A 175 -23.96 12.80 -1.84
C TYR A 175 -22.99 13.05 -2.99
N LEU A 176 -23.41 13.00 -4.26
CA LEU A 176 -22.56 13.35 -5.41
C LEU A 176 -22.63 14.84 -5.77
N LYS A 177 -23.73 15.51 -5.43
CA LYS A 177 -24.04 16.87 -5.85
C LYS A 177 -22.94 17.87 -5.48
N SER A 178 -22.46 18.61 -6.48
CA SER A 178 -21.45 19.67 -6.32
C SER A 178 -20.11 19.22 -5.73
N ARG A 179 -19.87 17.92 -5.57
CA ARG A 179 -18.58 17.41 -5.07
C ARG A 179 -17.53 17.46 -6.16
N PRO A 180 -16.28 17.83 -5.82
CA PRO A 180 -15.18 17.84 -6.78
C PRO A 180 -14.86 16.42 -7.26
N LEU A 181 -14.41 16.32 -8.50
CA LEU A 181 -14.04 15.05 -9.12
C LEU A 181 -12.99 14.25 -8.33
N THR A 182 -12.08 14.94 -7.63
CA THR A 182 -10.97 14.31 -6.89
C THR A 182 -11.38 13.64 -5.59
N GLU A 183 -12.62 13.82 -5.13
CA GLU A 183 -13.18 13.06 -4.01
C GLU A 183 -13.62 11.64 -4.43
N ALA A 184 -13.80 11.38 -5.73
CA ALA A 184 -14.11 10.04 -6.21
C ALA A 184 -12.89 9.11 -6.13
N TRP A 185 -13.09 7.93 -5.54
CA TRP A 185 -12.08 6.89 -5.56
C TRP A 185 -11.70 6.52 -7.01
N GLY A 186 -10.42 6.70 -7.35
CA GLY A 186 -9.89 6.42 -8.69
C GLY A 186 -9.76 7.64 -9.61
N ILE A 187 -10.17 8.84 -9.17
CA ILE A 187 -9.95 10.09 -9.93
C ILE A 187 -8.93 10.96 -9.20
N ALA A 188 -7.72 11.05 -9.76
CA ALA A 188 -6.70 12.00 -9.30
C ALA A 188 -6.66 13.24 -10.20
N GLU A 189 -5.89 14.26 -9.80
CA GLU A 189 -5.73 15.54 -10.52
C GLU A 189 -5.54 15.40 -12.04
N PRO A 190 -4.69 14.49 -12.57
CA PRO A 190 -4.55 14.36 -14.02
C PRO A 190 -5.84 13.92 -14.72
N THR A 191 -6.59 13.00 -14.11
CA THR A 191 -7.88 12.53 -14.63
C THR A 191 -8.93 13.63 -14.52
N ALA A 192 -8.97 14.34 -13.39
CA ALA A 192 -9.86 15.48 -13.18
C ALA A 192 -9.62 16.58 -14.23
N ARG A 193 -8.36 16.96 -14.48
CA ARG A 193 -8.02 17.94 -15.53
C ARG A 193 -8.51 17.51 -16.92
N LYS A 194 -8.40 16.22 -17.25
CA LYS A 194 -8.90 15.69 -18.53
C LYS A 194 -10.44 15.74 -18.61
N LEU A 195 -11.14 15.50 -17.52
CA LEU A 195 -12.60 15.65 -17.44
C LEU A 195 -13.03 17.13 -17.52
N ASN A 196 -12.31 18.04 -16.85
CA ASN A 196 -12.55 19.47 -16.92
C ASN A 196 -12.45 20.00 -18.37
N SER A 197 -11.53 19.45 -19.17
CA SER A 197 -11.37 19.84 -20.59
C SER A 197 -12.60 19.56 -21.46
N VAL A 198 -13.53 18.72 -21.00
CA VAL A 198 -14.82 18.44 -21.67
C VAL A 198 -16.02 18.99 -20.90
N GLY A 199 -15.79 19.91 -19.96
CA GLY A 199 -16.83 20.63 -19.21
C GLY A 199 -17.39 19.88 -18.01
N ILE A 200 -16.73 18.81 -17.54
CA ILE A 200 -17.15 18.06 -16.35
C ILE A 200 -16.26 18.46 -15.18
N TYR A 201 -16.84 19.05 -14.14
CA TYR A 201 -16.13 19.58 -12.97
C TYR A 201 -16.57 18.94 -11.66
N THR A 202 -17.75 18.33 -11.62
CA THR A 202 -18.33 17.72 -10.41
C THR A 202 -18.77 16.28 -10.63
N LEU A 203 -18.95 15.53 -9.54
CA LEU A 203 -19.34 14.12 -9.60
C LEU A 203 -20.75 13.93 -10.14
N ASP A 204 -21.69 14.81 -9.84
CA ASP A 204 -23.05 14.77 -10.39
C ASP A 204 -23.07 15.02 -11.91
N GLN A 205 -22.23 15.93 -12.40
CA GLN A 205 -22.04 16.13 -13.85
C GLN A 205 -21.46 14.88 -14.52
N LEU A 206 -20.48 14.22 -13.88
CA LEU A 206 -19.90 12.99 -14.40
C LEU A 206 -20.90 11.83 -14.40
N ALA A 207 -21.76 11.74 -13.38
CA ALA A 207 -22.76 10.68 -13.25
C ALA A 207 -23.79 10.68 -14.38
N VAL A 208 -24.18 11.86 -14.88
CA VAL A 208 -25.15 12.01 -15.98
C VAL A 208 -24.51 12.11 -17.37
N TYR A 209 -23.18 12.14 -17.44
CA TYR A 209 -22.47 12.28 -18.71
C TYR A 209 -22.51 10.99 -19.55
N SER A 210 -22.38 11.11 -20.87
CA SER A 210 -22.49 9.97 -21.79
C SER A 210 -21.40 8.92 -21.54
N PRO A 211 -21.76 7.67 -21.17
CA PRO A 211 -20.78 6.61 -20.94
C PRO A 211 -19.97 6.26 -22.19
N HIS A 212 -20.57 6.36 -23.37
CA HIS A 212 -19.88 6.14 -24.64
C HIS A 212 -18.76 7.16 -24.89
N LYS A 213 -19.00 8.44 -24.57
CA LYS A 213 -17.97 9.49 -24.69
C LYS A 213 -16.82 9.26 -23.69
N LEU A 214 -17.14 8.87 -22.45
CA LEU A 214 -16.13 8.52 -21.45
C LEU A 214 -15.29 7.32 -21.90
N MET A 215 -15.93 6.30 -22.46
CA MET A 215 -15.24 5.13 -22.99
C MET A 215 -14.29 5.50 -24.13
N ARG A 216 -14.65 6.45 -25.01
CA ARG A 216 -13.75 6.96 -26.05
C ARG A 216 -12.54 7.70 -25.47
N MET A 217 -12.69 8.40 -24.34
CA MET A 217 -11.61 9.18 -23.71
C MET A 217 -10.65 8.33 -22.86
N PHE A 218 -11.16 7.28 -22.20
CA PHE A 218 -10.43 6.53 -21.17
C PHE A 218 -10.46 5.01 -21.37
N GLY A 219 -11.02 4.52 -22.48
CA GLY A 219 -11.27 3.10 -22.70
C GLY A 219 -12.26 2.52 -21.69
N VAL A 220 -12.08 1.25 -21.33
CA VAL A 220 -12.92 0.54 -20.35
C VAL A 220 -13.03 1.28 -19.01
N ARG A 221 -11.96 2.00 -18.61
CA ARG A 221 -11.98 2.81 -17.37
C ARG A 221 -13.00 3.95 -17.42
N GLY A 222 -13.27 4.50 -18.60
CA GLY A 222 -14.25 5.58 -18.76
C GLY A 222 -15.66 5.13 -18.43
N TYR A 223 -16.05 3.95 -18.91
CA TYR A 223 -17.31 3.32 -18.52
C TYR A 223 -17.35 3.03 -17.02
N ALA A 224 -16.26 2.52 -16.45
CA ALA A 224 -16.17 2.24 -15.03
C ALA A 224 -16.37 3.49 -14.15
N LEU A 225 -15.83 4.65 -14.53
CA LEU A 225 -16.05 5.91 -13.81
C LEU A 225 -17.54 6.28 -13.74
N TRP A 226 -18.25 6.19 -14.86
CA TRP A 226 -19.69 6.44 -14.91
C TRP A 226 -20.48 5.41 -14.12
N ALA A 227 -20.17 4.11 -14.30
CA ALA A 227 -20.87 3.02 -13.64
C ALA A 227 -20.74 3.10 -12.11
N ASN A 228 -19.55 3.42 -11.60
CA ASN A 228 -19.27 3.62 -10.19
C ASN A 228 -20.20 4.66 -9.55
N LEU A 229 -20.38 5.81 -10.21
CA LEU A 229 -21.23 6.92 -9.74
C LEU A 229 -22.72 6.62 -9.87
N ASN A 230 -23.09 5.62 -10.67
CA ASN A 230 -24.48 5.16 -10.83
C ASN A 230 -24.76 3.87 -10.03
N GLY A 231 -23.84 3.46 -9.15
CA GLY A 231 -24.01 2.25 -8.32
C GLY A 231 -24.05 0.95 -9.10
N ILE A 232 -23.50 0.95 -10.31
CA ILE A 232 -23.41 -0.22 -11.19
C ILE A 232 -22.06 -0.89 -10.96
N GLU A 233 -22.10 -2.12 -10.48
CA GLU A 233 -20.91 -2.93 -10.29
C GLU A 233 -20.41 -3.44 -11.64
N THR A 234 -19.17 -3.08 -12.00
CA THR A 234 -18.55 -3.48 -13.27
C THR A 234 -17.74 -4.77 -13.15
N THR A 235 -17.58 -5.29 -11.92
CA THR A 235 -16.85 -6.53 -11.67
C THR A 235 -17.72 -7.60 -11.02
N ALA A 236 -17.88 -8.73 -11.72
CA ALA A 236 -18.68 -9.88 -11.26
C ALA A 236 -17.99 -10.73 -10.16
N LYS A 237 -16.79 -10.37 -9.72
CA LYS A 237 -16.02 -11.17 -8.76
C LYS A 237 -16.54 -10.95 -7.33
N ARG A 238 -16.50 -12.00 -6.49
CA ARG A 238 -16.58 -11.85 -5.02
C ARG A 238 -15.54 -10.83 -4.56
N VAL A 239 -15.75 -10.25 -3.39
CA VAL A 239 -14.78 -9.32 -2.81
C VAL A 239 -13.43 -10.05 -2.61
N SER A 240 -13.48 -11.32 -2.21
CA SER A 240 -12.38 -12.24 -1.98
C SER A 240 -11.91 -12.97 -3.24
N ASP A 241 -12.75 -13.10 -4.29
CA ASP A 241 -12.40 -13.74 -5.58
C ASP A 241 -11.42 -12.92 -6.44
N ASN A 242 -10.72 -11.97 -5.84
CA ASN A 242 -9.38 -11.72 -6.31
C ASN A 242 -8.57 -13.02 -6.07
N ILE A 243 -8.61 -13.93 -7.07
CA ILE A 243 -7.37 -14.36 -7.70
C ILE A 243 -6.65 -13.04 -7.96
N LEU A 244 -5.89 -12.57 -6.97
CA LEU A 244 -5.14 -11.34 -7.06
C LEU A 244 -4.37 -11.54 -8.36
N PRO A 245 -4.65 -10.76 -9.43
CA PRO A 245 -3.86 -10.92 -10.64
C PRO A 245 -2.43 -10.80 -10.16
N LEU A 246 -1.61 -11.80 -10.53
CA LEU A 246 -0.23 -11.89 -10.09
C LEU A 246 0.34 -10.47 -10.09
N PRO A 247 0.99 -10.04 -8.99
CA PRO A 247 1.48 -8.68 -8.91
C PRO A 247 2.28 -8.41 -10.18
N LYS A 248 1.99 -7.30 -10.86
CA LYS A 248 2.66 -7.01 -12.15
C LYS A 248 4.18 -6.91 -11.99
N SER A 249 4.59 -6.53 -10.78
CA SER A 249 5.98 -6.40 -10.36
C SER A 249 6.09 -6.52 -8.84
N ILE A 250 7.26 -6.94 -8.37
CA ILE A 250 7.66 -6.91 -6.95
C ILE A 250 8.95 -6.10 -6.86
N GLY A 251 9.06 -5.18 -5.91
CA GLY A 251 10.24 -4.33 -5.80
C GLY A 251 10.29 -3.54 -4.51
N HIS A 252 11.44 -2.91 -4.27
CA HIS A 252 11.71 -2.06 -3.13
C HIS A 252 12.46 -0.81 -3.57
N SER A 253 12.17 0.31 -2.90
CA SER A 253 12.86 1.57 -3.08
C SER A 253 13.27 2.17 -1.76
N HIS A 254 14.37 2.90 -1.75
CA HIS A 254 14.87 3.58 -0.56
C HIS A 254 15.50 4.93 -0.92
N MET A 255 15.15 5.95 -0.15
CA MET A 255 15.83 7.25 -0.17
C MET A 255 17.06 7.18 0.74
N LEU A 256 18.22 7.53 0.20
CA LEU A 256 19.49 7.40 0.91
C LEU A 256 19.62 8.44 2.02
N LEU A 257 19.98 7.96 3.22
CA LEU A 257 20.29 8.82 4.37
C LEU A 257 21.66 9.49 4.22
N LYS A 258 22.65 8.70 3.78
CA LYS A 258 23.99 9.18 3.45
C LYS A 258 24.06 9.43 1.95
N ARG A 259 24.20 10.70 1.56
CA ARG A 259 24.48 11.11 0.18
C ARG A 259 25.99 11.08 -0.01
N CYS A 260 26.49 10.15 -0.80
CA CYS A 260 27.91 10.01 -1.09
C CYS A 260 28.11 9.35 -2.45
N ARG A 261 29.35 9.21 -2.90
CA ARG A 261 29.70 8.51 -4.15
C ARG A 261 30.42 7.18 -3.89
N ASP A 262 30.32 6.67 -2.67
CA ASP A 262 30.97 5.42 -2.26
C ASP A 262 30.27 4.22 -2.89
N THR A 263 30.94 3.60 -3.86
CA THR A 263 30.44 2.42 -4.57
C THR A 263 30.26 1.20 -3.68
N VAL A 264 31.08 1.04 -2.62
CA VAL A 264 30.95 -0.09 -1.68
C VAL A 264 29.65 0.07 -0.90
N PHE A 265 29.41 1.27 -0.37
CA PHE A 265 28.16 1.61 0.30
C PHE A 265 26.94 1.42 -0.63
N HIS A 266 26.98 1.91 -1.87
CA HIS A 266 25.87 1.76 -2.81
C HIS A 266 25.59 0.29 -3.16
N ARG A 267 26.63 -0.52 -3.36
CA ARG A 267 26.48 -1.96 -3.57
C ARG A 267 25.78 -2.62 -2.39
N ALA A 268 26.15 -2.26 -1.16
CA ALA A 268 25.51 -2.78 0.04
C ALA A 268 24.02 -2.42 0.10
N VAL A 269 23.66 -1.14 -0.13
CA VAL A 269 22.25 -0.71 -0.11
C VAL A 269 21.44 -1.41 -1.21
N LEU A 270 21.96 -1.48 -2.43
CA LEU A 270 21.31 -2.18 -3.54
C LEU A 270 21.13 -3.67 -3.23
N MET A 271 22.14 -4.32 -2.65
CA MET A 271 22.05 -5.72 -2.27
C MET A 271 20.95 -5.95 -1.23
N ARG A 272 20.78 -5.05 -0.26
CA ARG A 272 19.70 -5.15 0.75
C ARG A 272 18.32 -5.03 0.10
N LEU A 273 18.16 -4.08 -0.83
CA LEU A 273 16.91 -3.93 -1.59
C LEU A 273 16.60 -5.15 -2.47
N VAL A 274 17.63 -5.72 -3.09
CA VAL A 274 17.52 -6.93 -3.91
C VAL A 274 17.19 -8.15 -3.06
N GLU A 275 17.82 -8.34 -1.90
CA GLU A 275 17.52 -9.47 -1.01
C GLU A 275 16.07 -9.46 -0.57
N ARG A 276 15.53 -8.29 -0.22
CA ARG A 276 14.12 -8.13 0.14
C ARG A 276 13.18 -8.38 -1.02
N THR A 277 13.55 -7.90 -2.21
CA THR A 277 12.79 -8.14 -3.44
C THR A 277 12.77 -9.63 -3.78
N GLY A 278 13.91 -10.31 -3.70
CA GLY A 278 14.06 -11.74 -3.92
C GLY A 278 13.31 -12.58 -2.88
N ARG A 279 13.44 -12.26 -1.58
CA ARG A 279 12.71 -12.95 -0.51
C ARG A 279 11.20 -12.80 -0.69
N ARG A 280 10.70 -11.62 -1.05
CA ARG A 280 9.28 -11.40 -1.34
C ARG A 280 8.81 -12.16 -2.58
N LEU A 281 9.63 -12.22 -3.63
CA LEU A 281 9.35 -13.02 -4.83
C LEU A 281 9.22 -14.51 -4.48
N ARG A 282 10.18 -15.07 -3.72
CA ARG A 282 10.18 -16.47 -3.29
C ARG A 282 9.05 -16.80 -2.31
N ALA A 283 8.77 -15.93 -1.34
CA ALA A 283 7.65 -16.09 -0.41
C ALA A 283 6.28 -16.14 -1.11
N THR A 284 6.16 -15.49 -2.27
CA THR A 284 4.95 -15.53 -3.10
C THR A 284 4.93 -16.70 -4.10
N LYS A 285 5.96 -17.55 -4.11
CA LYS A 285 6.13 -18.69 -5.03
C LYS A 285 6.08 -18.26 -6.50
N LEU A 286 6.71 -17.13 -6.81
CA LEU A 286 6.79 -16.58 -8.15
C LEU A 286 8.23 -16.57 -8.65
N THR A 287 8.38 -16.61 -9.98
CA THR A 287 9.61 -16.28 -10.70
C THR A 287 9.40 -15.00 -11.51
N ALA A 288 10.48 -14.41 -12.01
CA ALA A 288 10.43 -13.24 -12.87
C ALA A 288 11.26 -13.42 -14.14
N ARG A 289 10.92 -12.71 -15.21
CA ARG A 289 11.71 -12.62 -16.45
C ARG A 289 12.17 -11.21 -16.79
N GLY A 290 12.01 -10.27 -15.87
CA GLY A 290 12.45 -8.90 -16.08
C GLY A 290 12.96 -8.26 -14.80
N VAL A 291 13.98 -7.41 -14.94
CA VAL A 291 14.59 -6.63 -13.85
C VAL A 291 14.53 -5.16 -14.21
N PHE A 292 14.17 -4.32 -13.25
CA PHE A 292 14.20 -2.87 -13.34
C PHE A 292 15.04 -2.30 -12.20
N ALA A 293 15.80 -1.26 -12.52
CA ALA A 293 16.55 -0.49 -11.55
C ALA A 293 16.53 1.00 -11.92
N SER A 294 16.44 1.85 -10.91
CA SER A 294 16.59 3.30 -11.06
C SER A 294 17.33 3.93 -9.90
N VAL A 295 18.00 5.03 -10.20
CA VAL A 295 18.69 5.89 -9.26
C VAL A 295 18.18 7.33 -9.42
N GLY A 296 17.84 7.97 -8.30
CA GLY A 296 17.67 9.42 -8.24
C GLY A 296 19.01 10.10 -7.96
N PHE A 297 19.25 11.26 -8.56
CA PHE A 297 20.44 12.08 -8.31
C PHE A 297 20.08 13.38 -7.60
N GLU A 298 21.08 14.12 -7.13
CA GLU A 298 20.90 15.38 -6.42
C GLU A 298 20.78 16.56 -7.38
N ASN A 299 21.61 16.57 -8.42
CA ASN A 299 21.70 17.67 -9.39
C ASN A 299 21.24 17.27 -10.80
N GLN A 300 20.80 16.04 -10.98
CA GLN A 300 20.33 15.50 -12.26
C GLN A 300 18.96 14.85 -12.12
N GLU A 301 18.29 14.66 -13.25
CA GLU A 301 17.09 13.84 -13.31
C GLU A 301 17.39 12.39 -12.89
N SER A 302 16.37 11.67 -12.44
CA SER A 302 16.50 10.26 -12.14
C SER A 302 16.83 9.46 -13.39
N TRP A 303 17.76 8.53 -13.27
CA TRP A 303 18.10 7.59 -14.34
C TRP A 303 17.61 6.19 -14.00
N GLY A 304 17.10 5.46 -14.98
CA GLY A 304 16.68 4.08 -14.76
C GLY A 304 16.49 3.31 -16.06
N GLY A 305 16.50 1.99 -15.94
CA GLY A 305 16.35 1.08 -17.06
C GLY A 305 15.66 -0.21 -16.65
N ASN A 306 15.16 -0.92 -17.65
CA ASN A 306 14.65 -2.27 -17.50
C ASN A 306 15.39 -3.22 -18.45
N ARG A 307 15.39 -4.50 -18.10
CA ARG A 307 15.93 -5.56 -18.94
C ARG A 307 15.03 -6.77 -18.86
N GLN A 308 14.72 -7.35 -20.02
CA GLN A 308 14.04 -8.63 -20.13
C GLN A 308 15.08 -9.74 -20.27
N LEU A 309 14.83 -10.85 -19.58
CA LEU A 309 15.69 -12.03 -19.53
C LEU A 309 15.04 -13.16 -20.33
N GLY A 310 15.88 -14.02 -20.92
CA GLY A 310 15.43 -15.19 -21.68
C GLY A 310 14.98 -16.35 -20.79
N HIS A 311 15.15 -16.25 -19.47
CA HIS A 311 14.91 -17.31 -18.51
C HIS A 311 14.31 -16.76 -17.21
N ASP A 312 13.74 -17.66 -16.41
CA ASP A 312 13.13 -17.35 -15.12
C ASP A 312 14.19 -17.20 -14.03
N ILE A 313 14.08 -16.12 -13.25
CA ILE A 313 14.98 -15.80 -12.14
C ILE A 313 14.24 -15.73 -10.81
N GLN A 314 14.93 -16.14 -9.74
CA GLN A 314 14.45 -16.03 -8.35
C GLN A 314 15.56 -15.74 -7.32
N GLY A 315 16.82 -15.87 -7.72
CA GLY A 315 17.97 -15.71 -6.83
C GLY A 315 18.36 -14.24 -6.64
N SER A 316 18.57 -13.83 -5.40
CA SER A 316 18.97 -12.45 -5.06
C SER A 316 20.29 -12.05 -5.74
N LYS A 317 21.24 -12.98 -5.90
CA LYS A 317 22.51 -12.69 -6.57
C LYS A 317 22.34 -12.36 -8.05
N GLU A 318 21.54 -13.15 -8.75
CA GLU A 318 21.27 -12.97 -10.17
C GLU A 318 20.53 -11.64 -10.43
N ILE A 319 19.52 -11.34 -9.60
CA ILE A 319 18.84 -10.04 -9.63
C ILE A 319 19.84 -8.91 -9.40
N PHE A 320 20.76 -9.04 -8.44
CA PHE A 320 21.74 -8.00 -8.14
C PHE A 320 22.71 -7.76 -9.29
N ASP A 321 23.21 -8.83 -9.91
CA ASP A 321 24.15 -8.73 -11.03
C ASP A 321 23.49 -7.98 -12.20
N GLU A 322 22.21 -8.25 -12.51
CA GLU A 322 21.44 -7.51 -13.52
C GLU A 322 21.17 -6.05 -13.12
N VAL A 323 20.76 -5.79 -11.88
CA VAL A 323 20.57 -4.43 -11.35
C VAL A 323 21.85 -3.61 -11.49
N TRP A 324 23.01 -4.19 -11.12
CA TRP A 324 24.30 -3.52 -11.20
C TRP A 324 24.70 -3.21 -12.64
N GLN A 325 24.40 -4.09 -13.59
CA GLN A 325 24.63 -3.82 -15.01
C GLN A 325 23.75 -2.68 -15.54
N ILE A 326 22.54 -2.51 -15.02
CA ILE A 326 21.65 -1.42 -15.43
C ILE A 326 22.18 -0.08 -14.91
N ILE A 327 22.33 0.10 -13.60
CA ILE A 327 22.60 1.44 -13.01
C ILE A 327 24.06 1.67 -12.60
N GLY A 328 24.91 0.63 -12.52
CA GLY A 328 26.21 0.70 -11.85
C GLY A 328 27.19 1.72 -12.45
N ALA A 329 27.20 1.85 -13.78
CA ALA A 329 28.04 2.83 -14.48
C ALA A 329 27.58 4.28 -14.23
N GLU A 330 26.30 4.49 -13.93
CA GLU A 330 25.71 5.81 -13.73
C GLU A 330 25.99 6.38 -12.33
N LEU A 331 26.28 5.52 -11.35
CA LEU A 331 26.48 5.92 -9.95
C LEU A 331 27.69 6.84 -9.72
N CYS A 332 28.62 6.90 -10.67
CA CYS A 332 29.79 7.78 -10.60
C CYS A 332 29.52 9.20 -11.14
N LYS A 333 28.42 9.41 -11.87
CA LYS A 333 28.14 10.66 -12.60
C LYS A 333 27.64 11.78 -11.70
N ASP A 334 26.87 11.44 -10.67
CA ASP A 334 26.44 12.38 -9.63
C ASP A 334 26.18 11.65 -8.30
N THR A 335 25.87 12.41 -7.25
CA THR A 335 25.56 11.89 -5.92
C THR A 335 24.16 11.27 -5.88
N PRO A 336 24.04 9.94 -5.65
CA PRO A 336 22.73 9.30 -5.56
C PRO A 336 21.93 9.78 -4.35
N THR A 337 20.61 9.92 -4.54
CA THR A 337 19.64 10.33 -3.52
C THR A 337 18.63 9.23 -3.21
N SER A 338 18.36 8.33 -4.16
CA SER A 338 17.46 7.20 -3.97
C SER A 338 17.80 6.05 -4.90
N PHE A 339 17.41 4.84 -4.49
CA PHE A 339 17.42 3.66 -5.34
C PHE A 339 16.03 3.04 -5.39
N ALA A 340 15.67 2.47 -6.54
CA ALA A 340 14.55 1.55 -6.66
C ALA A 340 14.98 0.34 -7.49
N VAL A 341 14.61 -0.85 -7.02
CA VAL A 341 14.85 -2.11 -7.70
C VAL A 341 13.54 -2.88 -7.76
N GLY A 342 13.34 -3.65 -8.82
CA GLY A 342 12.17 -4.50 -8.93
C GLY A 342 12.31 -5.55 -10.01
N VAL A 343 11.41 -6.52 -9.95
CA VAL A 343 11.26 -7.59 -10.90
C VAL A 343 9.86 -7.56 -11.49
N PHE A 344 9.70 -7.94 -12.76
CA PHE A 344 8.44 -7.92 -13.50
C PHE A 344 8.34 -9.12 -14.45
N GLN A 345 7.20 -9.24 -15.16
CA GLN A 345 6.84 -10.46 -15.91
C GLN A 345 6.85 -11.68 -14.99
N LEU A 346 6.02 -11.61 -13.95
CA LEU A 346 5.97 -12.65 -12.93
C LEU A 346 5.17 -13.86 -13.41
N ALA A 347 5.66 -15.04 -13.08
CA ALA A 347 4.99 -16.31 -13.34
C ALA A 347 5.01 -17.19 -12.08
N PRO A 348 4.05 -18.10 -11.90
CA PRO A 348 4.12 -19.10 -10.83
C PRO A 348 5.39 -19.94 -10.98
N GLU A 349 6.07 -20.19 -9.85
CA GLU A 349 7.22 -21.08 -9.83
C GLU A 349 6.82 -22.46 -10.33
N THR A 350 7.51 -22.94 -11.37
CA THR A 350 7.34 -24.28 -11.90
C THR A 350 8.44 -25.16 -11.32
N PRO A 351 8.12 -26.33 -10.72
CA PRO A 351 9.12 -27.20 -10.08
C PRO A 351 10.04 -27.93 -11.07
N GLN A 352 10.14 -27.47 -12.32
CA GLN A 352 10.93 -28.12 -13.35
C GLN A 352 12.41 -27.89 -13.06
N GLN A 353 13.12 -28.96 -12.69
CA GLN A 353 14.58 -28.94 -12.65
C GLN A 353 15.09 -28.65 -14.06
N LEU A 354 15.99 -27.66 -14.16
CA LEU A 354 16.70 -27.40 -15.39
C LEU A 354 17.44 -28.69 -15.78
N LEU A 355 17.24 -29.16 -17.00
CA LEU A 355 17.89 -30.35 -17.56
C LEU A 355 19.43 -30.25 -17.56
N TRP A 356 19.96 -29.04 -17.35
CA TRP A 356 21.38 -28.72 -17.36
C TRP A 356 21.76 -28.01 -16.05
N PRO A 357 22.94 -28.32 -15.47
CA PRO A 357 23.42 -27.66 -14.27
C PRO A 357 23.66 -26.17 -14.54
N THR A 358 22.79 -25.32 -14.00
CA THR A 358 22.99 -23.88 -13.97
C THR A 358 23.86 -23.49 -12.77
N LYS A 359 24.55 -22.35 -12.90
CA LYS A 359 25.34 -21.75 -11.79
C LYS A 359 24.46 -21.30 -10.60
N THR A 360 23.14 -21.35 -10.73
CA THR A 360 22.18 -20.97 -9.70
C THR A 360 22.02 -22.08 -8.67
N ARG A 361 22.19 -21.77 -7.39
CA ARG A 361 21.96 -22.69 -6.26
C ARG A 361 20.60 -22.37 -5.61
N PRO A 362 19.46 -22.86 -6.13
CA PRO A 362 18.14 -22.53 -5.58
C PRO A 362 18.00 -22.91 -4.10
N GLY A 363 18.59 -24.03 -3.69
CA GLY A 363 18.61 -24.45 -2.28
C GLY A 363 19.31 -23.46 -1.33
N LEU A 364 20.27 -22.66 -1.81
CA LEU A 364 20.95 -21.66 -0.98
C LEU A 364 19.98 -20.56 -0.55
N HIS A 365 19.21 -20.01 -1.50
CA HIS A 365 18.28 -18.91 -1.21
C HIS A 365 17.15 -19.38 -0.29
N SER A 366 16.61 -20.58 -0.52
CA SER A 366 15.62 -21.17 0.39
C SER A 366 16.18 -21.39 1.79
N ALA A 367 17.43 -21.88 1.92
CA ALA A 367 18.04 -22.10 3.23
C ALA A 367 18.28 -20.78 3.98
N LEU A 368 18.76 -19.74 3.28
CA LEU A 368 18.90 -18.39 3.84
C LEU A 368 17.55 -17.86 4.36
N ASP A 369 16.49 -18.00 3.56
CA ASP A 369 15.15 -17.58 3.96
C ASP A 369 14.65 -18.37 5.17
N THR A 370 14.83 -19.69 5.20
CA THR A 370 14.43 -20.52 6.35
C THR A 370 15.12 -20.10 7.64
N ILE A 371 16.43 -19.86 7.60
CA ILE A 371 17.20 -19.46 8.79
C ILE A 371 16.77 -18.07 9.26
N ASN A 372 16.68 -17.10 8.35
CA ASN A 372 16.28 -15.73 8.68
C ASN A 372 14.81 -15.64 9.16
N ASN A 373 13.91 -16.45 8.60
CA ASN A 373 12.53 -16.53 9.09
C ASN A 373 12.45 -17.07 10.52
N ARG A 374 13.29 -18.07 10.85
CA ARG A 374 13.23 -18.75 12.17
C ARG A 374 13.94 -17.98 13.28
N TYR A 375 15.09 -17.39 12.99
CA TYR A 375 15.96 -16.81 14.01
C TYR A 375 15.98 -15.28 14.02
N GLY A 376 15.29 -14.66 13.05
CA GLY A 376 15.20 -13.22 12.91
C GLY A 376 15.86 -12.73 11.63
N ASP A 377 15.36 -11.61 11.12
CA ASP A 377 15.89 -10.98 9.92
C ASP A 377 17.38 -10.65 10.07
N GLU A 378 18.13 -10.82 8.98
CA GLU A 378 19.56 -10.55 8.92
C GLU A 378 20.42 -11.44 9.85
N THR A 379 19.92 -12.61 10.29
CA THR A 379 20.73 -13.64 10.99
C THR A 379 21.89 -14.13 10.11
N ILE A 380 21.63 -14.40 8.83
CA ILE A 380 22.64 -14.66 7.82
C ILE A 380 22.48 -13.61 6.71
N ILE A 381 23.58 -12.92 6.43
CA ILE A 381 23.67 -11.87 5.41
C ILE A 381 24.75 -12.19 4.38
N TRP A 382 24.62 -11.60 3.20
CA TRP A 382 25.70 -11.57 2.22
C TRP A 382 26.88 -10.77 2.73
N GLY A 383 28.11 -11.18 2.40
CA GLY A 383 29.31 -10.41 2.75
C GLY A 383 29.27 -8.96 2.27
N THR A 384 28.61 -8.68 1.14
CA THR A 384 28.37 -7.32 0.62
C THR A 384 27.58 -6.43 1.57
N LEU A 385 26.80 -7.01 2.49
CA LEU A 385 26.02 -6.28 3.51
C LEU A 385 26.81 -6.08 4.81
N SER A 386 28.00 -6.69 4.94
CA SER A 386 28.82 -6.56 6.14
C SER A 386 29.20 -5.11 6.38
N GLY A 387 28.91 -4.60 7.58
CA GLY A 387 29.16 -3.21 7.97
C GLY A 387 28.11 -2.20 7.51
N LEU A 388 27.03 -2.60 6.83
CA LEU A 388 25.93 -1.70 6.50
C LEU A 388 24.99 -1.54 7.70
N ASP A 389 24.91 -0.33 8.24
CA ASP A 389 23.95 0.04 9.29
C ASP A 389 22.51 -0.33 8.88
N GLY A 390 21.75 -0.95 9.80
CA GLY A 390 20.34 -1.30 9.64
C GLY A 390 19.42 -0.10 9.31
N ALA A 391 19.88 1.13 9.54
CA ALA A 391 19.18 2.35 9.13
C ALA A 391 19.05 2.51 7.60
N HIS A 392 19.87 1.81 6.81
CA HIS A 392 19.82 1.88 5.34
C HIS A 392 18.91 0.81 4.76
N ALA A 393 17.87 1.22 4.05
CA ALA A 393 16.79 0.36 3.54
C ALA A 393 16.14 -0.56 4.60
N PRO A 394 15.63 -0.01 5.73
CA PRO A 394 14.94 -0.77 6.79
C PRO A 394 13.55 -1.23 6.33
N ASP A 395 12.90 -2.13 7.07
CA ASP A 395 11.55 -2.61 6.70
C ASP A 395 10.56 -1.44 6.73
N ARG A 396 9.62 -1.45 5.77
CA ARG A 396 8.65 -0.37 5.56
C ARG A 396 7.32 -0.97 5.13
N ILE A 397 6.24 -0.32 5.53
CA ILE A 397 4.90 -0.67 5.04
C ILE A 397 4.70 -0.05 3.67
N GLY A 398 4.24 -0.86 2.72
CA GLY A 398 3.79 -0.36 1.43
C GLY A 398 2.47 0.40 1.56
N PHE A 399 2.39 1.59 0.96
CA PHE A 399 1.17 2.43 0.95
C PHE A 399 0.06 1.93 0.01
N ARG A 400 0.21 0.76 -0.65
CA ARG A 400 -0.76 0.21 -1.60
C ARG A 400 -0.80 -1.32 -1.52
N LYS A 401 -1.97 -1.91 -1.82
CA LYS A 401 -2.24 -3.35 -1.99
C LYS A 401 -1.13 -4.22 -1.40
N THR A 402 -1.10 -4.28 -0.08
CA THR A 402 -0.24 -5.22 0.62
C THR A 402 -0.85 -6.59 0.38
N LEU A 403 -0.13 -7.48 -0.31
CA LEU A 403 -0.55 -8.88 -0.35
C LEU A 403 -0.75 -9.36 1.10
N PRO A 404 -1.73 -10.24 1.35
CA PRO A 404 -2.03 -10.71 2.70
C PRO A 404 -0.75 -11.14 3.42
N ILE A 405 -0.56 -10.59 4.62
CA ILE A 405 0.60 -10.78 5.51
C ILE A 405 0.71 -12.25 6.01
N GLU A 406 -0.17 -13.15 5.58
CA GLU A 406 -0.15 -14.57 5.99
C GLU A 406 1.16 -15.29 5.57
N SER A 407 1.98 -14.71 4.69
CA SER A 407 3.30 -15.25 4.32
C SER A 407 4.48 -14.71 5.15
N GLU A 408 4.26 -13.72 6.03
CA GLU A 408 5.32 -13.16 6.89
C GLU A 408 5.06 -13.60 8.34
N VAL A 409 5.82 -14.61 8.76
CA VAL A 409 5.86 -15.22 10.11
C VAL A 409 4.81 -16.33 10.34
N LYS A 410 5.18 -17.55 9.94
CA LYS A 410 4.95 -18.74 10.76
C LYS A 410 6.23 -19.05 11.52
#